data_AF-A0A3D4JJH0-F1
#
_entry.id   AF-A0A3D4JJH0-F1
#
_cell.length_a   1.000
_cell.length_b   1.000
_cell.length_c   1.000
_cell.angle_alpha   90.00
_cell.angle_beta   90.00
_cell.angle_gamma   90.00
#
_symmetry.space_group_name_H-M   'P 1'
#
loop_
_entity.id
_entity.type
_entity.pdbx_description
1 polymer ?
#
loop_
_entity_poly.entity_id
_entity_poly.type
_entity_poly.pdbx_seq_one_letter_code
_entity_poly.pdbx_strand_id
1 'polypeptide(L)'
;MHKYNKFFIFENLDTVRKISLGKFWGVDIVITSLVWLGPFLFFALHFVVNFLNLGLSLEQRLSQSLYFTIAVEITTVIHALGHIISGKIVKSPMDELLITALRDVNRYHGDQSQIKNTTHLGRALGGPVINIIVGVICIFLASSIPAGFWSNLNASMISVNLFFGLGGFLPIPSVDGVVIWREIKNLISKK
;
A
#
# COMPACT_ATOMS: atom_id res chain seq x y z
N MET A 1 -5.97 -5.75 23.38
CA MET A 1 -5.57 -5.90 21.96
C MET A 1 -6.71 -6.57 21.20
N HIS A 2 -7.04 -6.10 19.99
CA HIS A 2 -8.11 -6.69 19.17
C HIS A 2 -7.54 -7.65 18.11
N LYS A 3 -8.41 -8.47 17.51
CA LYS A 3 -8.03 -9.56 16.59
C LYS A 3 -7.25 -9.12 15.34
N TYR A 4 -7.38 -7.85 14.95
CA TYR A 4 -6.70 -7.28 13.78
C TYR A 4 -5.23 -6.86 14.02
N ASN A 5 -4.76 -6.78 15.29
CA ASN A 5 -3.37 -6.41 15.59
C ASN A 5 -2.34 -7.38 14.96
N LYS A 6 -2.69 -8.66 14.85
CA LYS A 6 -1.85 -9.68 14.20
C LYS A 6 -1.62 -9.45 12.70
N PHE A 7 -2.37 -8.52 12.11
CA PHE A 7 -2.30 -8.09 10.72
C PHE A 7 -1.79 -6.64 10.61
N PHE A 8 -1.16 -6.12 11.67
CA PHE A 8 -0.62 -4.74 11.72
C PHE A 8 -1.68 -3.65 11.46
N ILE A 9 -2.95 -3.95 11.69
CA ILE A 9 -4.03 -2.97 11.66
C ILE A 9 -4.16 -2.39 13.07
N PHE A 10 -3.90 -1.09 13.21
CA PHE A 10 -4.02 -0.37 14.48
C PHE A 10 -5.46 -0.26 14.98
N GLU A 11 -6.43 -0.34 14.07
CA GLU A 11 -7.83 -0.05 14.33
C GLU A 11 -8.68 -1.31 14.50
N ASN A 12 -9.68 -1.26 15.38
CA ASN A 12 -10.65 -2.33 15.48
C ASN A 12 -11.71 -2.18 14.37
N LEU A 13 -11.56 -2.92 13.27
CA LEU A 13 -12.45 -2.83 12.11
C LEU A 13 -13.91 -3.28 12.37
N ASP A 14 -14.17 -3.91 13.52
CA ASP A 14 -15.52 -4.27 13.95
C ASP A 14 -16.27 -3.08 14.59
N THR A 15 -15.55 -2.14 15.20
CA THR A 15 -16.15 -1.08 16.02
C THR A 15 -15.80 0.33 15.56
N VAL A 16 -14.71 0.51 14.79
CA VAL A 16 -14.32 1.83 14.29
C VAL A 16 -15.38 2.38 13.35
N ARG A 17 -15.69 3.68 13.49
CA ARG A 17 -16.65 4.35 12.61
C ARG A 17 -16.10 4.33 11.18
N LYS A 18 -16.94 3.86 10.26
CA LYS A 18 -16.66 3.85 8.82
C LYS A 18 -17.43 4.98 8.16
N ILE A 19 -16.79 5.65 7.20
CA ILE A 19 -17.35 6.75 6.43
C ILE A 19 -17.23 6.37 4.96
N SER A 20 -18.37 6.29 4.27
CA SER A 20 -18.37 6.07 2.82
C SER A 20 -17.99 7.37 2.11
N LEU A 21 -17.04 7.28 1.18
CA LEU A 21 -16.65 8.37 0.29
C LEU A 21 -17.31 8.27 -1.09
N GLY A 22 -18.14 7.26 -1.31
CA GLY A 22 -18.78 6.97 -2.58
C GLY A 22 -18.11 5.81 -3.33
N LYS A 23 -18.21 5.83 -4.66
CA LYS A 23 -17.72 4.77 -5.53
C LYS A 23 -16.68 5.27 -6.51
N PHE A 24 -15.62 4.49 -6.70
CA PHE A 24 -14.66 4.69 -7.78
C PHE A 24 -14.59 3.43 -8.65
N TRP A 25 -14.88 3.59 -9.95
CA TRP A 25 -14.92 2.49 -10.91
C TRP A 25 -15.79 1.29 -10.48
N GLY A 26 -16.87 1.57 -9.74
CA GLY A 26 -17.78 0.56 -9.21
C GLY A 26 -17.27 -0.20 -7.96
N VAL A 27 -16.18 0.25 -7.34
CA VAL A 27 -15.71 -0.19 -6.02
C VAL A 27 -16.13 0.83 -4.97
N ASP A 28 -16.71 0.38 -3.87
CA ASP A 28 -17.04 1.26 -2.73
C ASP A 28 -15.76 1.72 -2.03
N ILE A 29 -15.59 3.03 -1.86
CA ILE A 29 -14.46 3.62 -1.15
C ILE A 29 -14.92 4.02 0.23
N VAL A 30 -14.32 3.39 1.24
CA VAL A 30 -14.68 3.59 2.65
C VAL A 30 -13.42 3.93 3.42
N ILE A 31 -13.50 4.94 4.27
CA ILE A 31 -12.42 5.28 5.21
C ILE A 31 -12.85 4.97 6.63
N THR A 32 -11.89 4.68 7.50
CA THR A 32 -12.13 4.73 8.93
C THR A 32 -12.04 6.17 9.44
N SER A 33 -12.69 6.47 10.56
CA SER A 33 -12.57 7.79 11.19
C SER A 33 -11.14 8.13 11.63
N LEU A 34 -10.28 7.13 11.78
CA LEU A 34 -8.88 7.30 12.20
C LEU A 34 -7.91 7.44 11.02
N VAL A 35 -8.38 7.34 9.76
CA VAL A 35 -7.51 7.48 8.56
C VAL A 35 -6.65 8.74 8.61
N TRP A 36 -7.19 9.82 9.17
CA TRP A 36 -6.53 11.12 9.29
C TRP A 36 -5.29 11.12 10.21
N LEU A 37 -5.09 10.06 11.00
CA LEU A 37 -3.87 9.88 11.78
C LEU A 37 -2.69 9.40 10.92
N GLY A 38 -2.94 8.82 9.75
CA GLY A 38 -1.93 8.22 8.87
C GLY A 38 -0.73 9.12 8.61
N PRO A 39 -0.92 10.36 8.12
CA PRO A 39 0.19 11.26 7.83
C PRO A 39 1.10 11.51 9.04
N PHE A 40 0.51 11.67 10.24
CA PHE A 40 1.24 11.90 11.48
C PHE A 40 1.99 10.66 11.94
N LEU A 41 1.37 9.48 11.82
CA LEU A 41 1.98 8.20 12.20
C LEU A 41 3.17 7.87 11.29
N PHE A 42 3.03 8.05 9.97
CA PHE A 42 4.13 7.82 9.02
C PHE A 42 5.23 8.86 9.14
N PHE A 43 4.88 10.13 9.42
CA PHE A 43 5.87 11.16 9.71
C PHE A 43 6.68 10.81 10.95
N ALA A 44 5.99 10.48 12.06
CA ALA A 44 6.65 10.11 13.31
C ALA A 44 7.51 8.86 13.15
N LEU A 45 7.01 7.85 12.45
CA LEU A 45 7.76 6.62 12.16
C LEU A 45 9.07 6.93 11.41
N HIS A 46 9.00 7.67 10.30
CA HIS A 46 10.19 7.98 9.51
C HIS A 46 11.14 8.91 10.26
N PHE A 47 10.61 9.87 11.01
CA PHE A 47 11.42 10.75 11.85
C PHE A 47 12.18 9.95 12.92
N VAL A 48 11.52 8.96 13.55
CA VAL A 48 12.16 8.08 14.52
C VAL A 48 13.23 7.20 13.87
N VAL A 49 12.92 6.59 12.72
CA VAL A 49 13.89 5.77 11.95
C VAL A 49 15.11 6.59 11.56
N ASN A 50 14.93 7.87 11.22
CA ASN A 50 16.03 8.75 10.87
C ASN A 50 17.04 8.91 12.01
N PHE A 51 16.68 8.75 13.30
CA PHE A 51 17.65 8.77 14.41
C PHE A 51 18.75 7.71 14.30
N LEU A 52 18.54 6.66 13.51
CA LEU A 52 19.57 5.67 13.20
C LEU A 52 20.67 6.26 12.29
N ASN A 53 20.38 7.31 11.53
CA ASN A 53 21.37 8.05 10.74
C ASN A 53 21.89 9.25 11.54
N LEU A 54 23.04 9.10 12.21
CA LEU A 54 23.64 10.14 13.04
C LEU A 54 24.16 11.36 12.24
N GLY A 55 24.29 11.24 10.92
CA GLY A 55 24.78 12.32 10.05
C GLY A 55 23.74 13.38 9.68
N LEU A 56 22.46 13.16 9.98
CA LEU A 56 21.40 14.09 9.60
C LEU A 56 21.19 15.19 10.64
N SER A 57 21.13 16.44 10.18
CA SER A 57 20.67 17.58 10.99
C SER A 57 19.18 17.46 11.32
N LEU A 58 18.70 18.21 12.32
CA LEU A 58 17.28 18.23 12.66
C LEU A 58 16.41 18.66 11.48
N GLU A 59 16.84 19.69 10.75
CA GLU A 59 16.14 20.19 9.56
C GLU A 59 16.03 19.10 8.48
N GLN A 60 17.12 18.38 8.20
CA GLN A 60 17.12 17.28 7.23
C GLN A 60 16.18 16.16 7.65
N ARG A 61 16.13 15.81 8.95
CA ARG A 61 15.21 14.78 9.47
C ARG A 61 13.76 15.17 9.27
N LEU A 62 13.41 16.42 9.60
CA LEU A 62 12.05 16.95 9.44
C LEU A 62 11.66 17.00 7.96
N SER A 63 12.53 17.54 7.13
CA SER A 63 12.32 17.67 5.68
C SER A 63 12.14 16.32 5.00
N GLN A 64 13.05 15.36 5.23
CA GLN A 64 12.95 14.02 4.67
C GLN A 64 11.70 13.28 5.15
N SER A 65 11.32 13.44 6.42
CA SER A 65 10.10 12.80 6.95
C SER A 65 8.83 13.40 6.35
N LEU A 66 8.81 14.70 6.05
CA LEU A 66 7.71 15.33 5.33
C LEU A 66 7.58 14.76 3.90
N TYR A 67 8.68 14.69 3.15
CA TYR A 67 8.66 14.12 1.80
C TYR A 67 8.29 12.64 1.80
N PHE A 68 8.78 11.87 2.78
CA PHE A 68 8.40 10.49 2.98
C PHE A 68 6.90 10.35 3.22
N THR A 69 6.31 11.14 4.12
CA THR A 69 4.86 11.09 4.39
C THR A 69 4.05 11.38 3.14
N ILE A 70 4.38 12.45 2.41
CA ILE A 70 3.70 12.78 1.15
C ILE A 70 3.81 11.61 0.15
N ALA A 71 5.00 11.03 0.03
CA ALA A 71 5.23 9.89 -0.84
C ALA A 71 4.42 8.65 -0.41
N VAL A 72 4.28 8.36 0.89
CA VAL A 72 3.46 7.25 1.40
C VAL A 72 1.99 7.44 1.07
N GLU A 73 1.43 8.64 1.27
CA GLU A 73 0.02 8.90 0.96
C GLU A 73 -0.26 8.69 -0.54
N ILE A 74 0.60 9.24 -1.41
CA ILE A 74 0.48 9.06 -2.86
C ILE A 74 0.66 7.58 -3.25
N THR A 75 1.68 6.92 -2.69
CA THR A 75 2.00 5.51 -2.99
C THR A 75 0.86 4.58 -2.57
N THR A 76 0.22 4.83 -1.43
CA THR A 76 -0.92 4.05 -0.93
C THR A 76 -2.10 4.15 -1.89
N VAL A 77 -2.41 5.35 -2.40
CA VAL A 77 -3.45 5.53 -3.42
C VAL A 77 -3.10 4.77 -4.70
N ILE A 78 -1.85 4.89 -5.17
CA ILE A 78 -1.37 4.17 -6.37
C ILE A 78 -1.48 2.65 -6.18
N HIS A 79 -1.11 2.15 -5.00
CA HIS A 79 -1.17 0.73 -4.64
C HIS A 79 -2.60 0.21 -4.71
N ALA A 80 -3.53 0.91 -4.05
CA ALA A 80 -4.95 0.58 -4.07
C ALA A 80 -5.53 0.59 -5.49
N LEU A 81 -5.14 1.58 -6.32
CA LEU A 81 -5.52 1.62 -7.73
C LEU A 81 -5.02 0.40 -8.51
N GLY A 82 -3.81 -0.08 -8.22
CA GLY A 82 -3.27 -1.32 -8.78
C GLY A 82 -4.17 -2.52 -8.50
N HIS A 83 -4.68 -2.66 -7.27
CA HIS A 83 -5.63 -3.71 -6.94
C HIS A 83 -6.98 -3.56 -7.64
N ILE A 84 -7.49 -2.33 -7.76
CA ILE A 84 -8.74 -2.07 -8.51
C ILE A 84 -8.56 -2.47 -9.97
N ILE A 85 -7.51 -1.98 -10.63
CA ILE A 85 -7.20 -2.25 -12.04
C ILE A 85 -7.04 -3.76 -12.27
N SER A 86 -6.16 -4.40 -11.51
CA SER A 86 -5.89 -5.83 -11.66
C SER A 86 -7.14 -6.69 -11.40
N GLY A 87 -7.94 -6.34 -10.39
CA GLY A 87 -9.24 -6.96 -10.12
C GLY A 87 -10.20 -6.86 -11.31
N LYS A 88 -10.28 -5.70 -11.98
CA LYS A 88 -11.08 -5.54 -13.20
C LYS A 88 -10.53 -6.36 -14.37
N ILE A 89 -9.21 -6.39 -14.57
CA ILE A 89 -8.56 -7.19 -15.63
C ILE A 89 -8.90 -8.67 -15.47
N VAL A 90 -8.86 -9.21 -14.25
CA VAL A 90 -9.24 -10.60 -13.97
C VAL A 90 -10.75 -10.81 -13.80
N LYS A 91 -11.56 -9.81 -14.16
CA LYS A 91 -13.03 -9.83 -14.11
C LYS A 91 -13.60 -10.19 -12.73
N SER A 92 -12.90 -9.76 -11.70
CA SER A 92 -13.19 -10.08 -10.32
C SER A 92 -12.73 -8.92 -9.42
N PRO A 93 -13.27 -7.70 -9.54
CA PRO A 93 -12.89 -6.58 -8.68
C PRO A 93 -13.28 -6.84 -7.22
N MET A 94 -12.66 -6.08 -6.30
CA MET A 94 -13.14 -6.00 -4.91
C MET A 94 -14.47 -5.25 -4.84
N ASP A 95 -15.25 -5.52 -3.80
CA ASP A 95 -16.52 -4.82 -3.57
C ASP A 95 -16.27 -3.50 -2.86
N GLU A 96 -15.37 -3.50 -1.87
CA GLU A 96 -15.04 -2.33 -1.04
C GLU A 96 -13.52 -2.22 -0.86
N LEU A 97 -13.00 -1.01 -1.02
CA LEU A 97 -11.67 -0.60 -0.58
C LEU A 97 -11.83 0.14 0.75
N LEU A 98 -11.37 -0.48 1.84
CA LEU A 98 -11.37 0.14 3.17
C LEU A 98 -9.99 0.73 3.47
N ILE A 99 -9.91 2.04 3.60
CA ILE A 99 -8.66 2.76 3.91
C ILE A 99 -8.64 3.07 5.41
N THR A 100 -7.56 2.66 6.07
CA THR A 100 -7.28 2.85 7.50
C THR A 100 -6.07 3.78 7.67
N ALA A 101 -5.74 4.16 8.89
CA ALA A 101 -4.61 5.04 9.19
C ALA A 101 -3.26 4.52 8.67
N LEU A 102 -3.05 3.20 8.65
CA LEU A 102 -1.74 2.61 8.31
C LEU A 102 -1.75 1.78 7.03
N ARG A 103 -2.93 1.52 6.45
CA ARG A 103 -3.07 0.62 5.30
C ARG A 103 -4.45 0.62 4.70
N ASP A 104 -4.54 0.11 3.49
CA ASP A 104 -5.76 -0.30 2.82
C ASP A 104 -6.08 -1.80 3.06
N VAL A 105 -7.37 -2.13 2.87
CA VAL A 105 -7.92 -3.47 2.99
C VAL A 105 -8.91 -3.69 1.84
N ASN A 106 -8.56 -4.61 0.94
CA ASN A 106 -9.43 -5.07 -0.13
C ASN A 106 -10.49 -6.02 0.44
N ARG A 107 -11.77 -5.65 0.36
CA ARG A 107 -12.88 -6.47 0.88
C ARG A 107 -13.72 -7.05 -0.26
N TYR A 108 -13.96 -8.34 -0.14
CA TYR A 108 -14.80 -9.12 -1.04
C TYR A 108 -15.94 -9.71 -0.22
N HIS A 109 -17.18 -9.50 -0.65
CA HIS A 109 -18.38 -10.01 -0.03
C HIS A 109 -18.79 -11.34 -0.67
N GLY A 110 -19.61 -12.10 0.07
CA GLY A 110 -20.05 -13.43 -0.37
C GLY A 110 -18.96 -14.50 -0.28
N ASP A 111 -19.27 -15.68 -0.83
CA ASP A 111 -18.36 -16.82 -0.79
C ASP A 111 -17.24 -16.67 -1.84
N GLN A 112 -15.99 -16.67 -1.36
CA GLN A 112 -14.79 -16.60 -2.19
C GLN A 112 -14.16 -17.99 -2.43
N SER A 113 -14.73 -19.07 -1.90
CA SER A 113 -14.15 -20.43 -1.95
C SER A 113 -14.05 -21.01 -3.36
N GLN A 114 -14.92 -20.58 -4.28
CA GLN A 114 -14.99 -21.07 -5.65
C GLN A 114 -14.14 -20.26 -6.64
N ILE A 115 -13.48 -19.19 -6.18
CA ILE A 115 -12.66 -18.33 -7.03
C ILE A 115 -11.35 -19.04 -7.40
N LYS A 116 -10.99 -18.97 -8.68
CA LYS A 116 -9.79 -19.62 -9.19
C LYS A 116 -8.52 -19.02 -8.59
N ASN A 117 -7.53 -19.86 -8.33
CA ASN A 117 -6.20 -19.47 -7.84
C ASN A 117 -5.55 -18.36 -8.69
N THR A 118 -5.68 -18.45 -10.02
CA THR A 118 -5.15 -17.43 -10.95
C THR A 118 -5.83 -16.07 -10.79
N THR A 119 -7.11 -16.05 -10.42
CA THR A 119 -7.85 -14.81 -10.13
C THR A 119 -7.38 -14.20 -8.82
N HIS A 120 -7.18 -15.00 -7.76
CA HIS A 120 -6.61 -14.52 -6.50
C HIS A 120 -5.20 -13.95 -6.70
N LEU A 121 -4.36 -14.66 -7.46
CA LEU A 121 -3.03 -14.20 -7.80
C LEU A 121 -3.07 -12.88 -8.57
N GLY A 122 -3.90 -12.78 -9.61
CA GLY A 122 -4.04 -11.56 -10.40
C GLY A 122 -4.48 -10.35 -9.58
N ARG A 123 -5.46 -10.52 -8.66
CA ARG A 123 -5.90 -9.47 -7.72
C ARG A 123 -4.76 -9.00 -6.82
N ALA A 124 -3.99 -9.95 -6.27
CA ALA A 124 -2.93 -9.66 -5.29
C ALA A 124 -1.70 -8.98 -5.94
N LEU A 125 -1.42 -9.26 -7.21
CA LEU A 125 -0.27 -8.68 -7.91
C LEU A 125 -0.43 -7.18 -8.22
N GLY A 126 -1.66 -6.68 -8.31
CA GLY A 126 -1.96 -5.34 -8.80
C GLY A 126 -1.18 -4.22 -8.09
N GLY A 127 -1.35 -4.09 -6.78
CA GLY A 127 -0.67 -3.08 -5.97
C GLY A 127 0.86 -3.18 -6.04
N PRO A 128 1.44 -4.35 -5.70
CA PRO A 128 2.90 -4.52 -5.74
C PRO A 128 3.52 -4.20 -7.11
N VAL A 129 2.92 -4.69 -8.21
CA VAL A 129 3.45 -4.47 -9.56
C VAL A 129 3.37 -3.00 -9.96
N ILE A 130 2.25 -2.30 -9.70
CA ILE A 130 2.14 -0.89 -10.09
C ILE A 130 3.14 -0.02 -9.34
N ASN A 131 3.39 -0.30 -8.05
CA ASN A 131 4.40 0.46 -7.32
C ASN A 131 5.81 0.20 -7.83
N ILE A 132 6.18 -1.04 -8.19
CA ILE A 132 7.48 -1.29 -8.83
C ILE A 132 7.62 -0.46 -10.12
N ILE A 133 6.59 -0.45 -10.97
CA ILE A 133 6.58 0.34 -12.21
C ILE A 133 6.77 1.82 -11.92
N VAL A 134 6.01 2.39 -10.97
CA VAL A 134 6.12 3.80 -10.60
C VAL A 134 7.49 4.13 -10.02
N GLY A 135 8.03 3.29 -9.14
CA GLY A 135 9.39 3.46 -8.60
C GLY A 135 10.46 3.48 -9.69
N VAL A 136 10.36 2.57 -10.67
CA VAL A 136 11.26 2.53 -11.84
C VAL A 136 11.13 3.78 -12.70
N ILE A 137 9.91 4.26 -12.97
CA ILE A 137 9.66 5.52 -13.69
C ILE A 137 10.32 6.69 -12.94
N CYS A 138 10.13 6.79 -11.63
CA CYS A 138 10.75 7.83 -10.81
C CYS A 138 12.29 7.78 -10.84
N ILE A 139 12.90 6.60 -10.92
CA ILE A 139 14.35 6.45 -11.11
C ILE A 139 14.79 7.06 -12.45
N PHE A 140 14.10 6.72 -13.55
CA PHE A 140 14.43 7.26 -14.87
C PHE A 140 14.26 8.77 -14.98
N LEU A 141 13.30 9.33 -14.23
CA LEU A 141 13.07 10.78 -14.20
C LEU A 141 14.05 11.52 -13.28
N ALA A 142 14.73 10.84 -12.35
CA ALA A 142 15.48 11.48 -11.26
C ALA A 142 16.57 12.44 -11.77
N SER A 143 17.33 12.06 -12.79
CA SER A 143 18.40 12.90 -13.36
C SER A 143 17.89 14.14 -14.10
N SER A 144 16.61 14.15 -14.48
CA SER A 144 15.98 15.23 -15.24
C SER A 144 15.29 16.26 -14.35
N ILE A 145 15.18 16.01 -13.03
CA ILE A 145 14.50 16.90 -12.09
C ILE A 145 15.55 17.80 -11.42
N PRO A 146 15.44 19.13 -11.55
CA PRO A 146 16.34 20.05 -10.86
C PRO A 146 16.28 19.90 -9.34
N ALA A 147 17.40 20.21 -8.68
CA ALA A 147 17.49 20.20 -7.23
C ALA A 147 16.42 21.10 -6.59
N GLY A 148 15.75 20.59 -5.57
CA GLY A 148 14.66 21.28 -4.88
C GLY A 148 13.54 20.33 -4.47
N PHE A 149 12.35 20.89 -4.23
CA PHE A 149 11.18 20.16 -3.73
C PHE A 149 10.87 18.88 -4.53
N TRP A 150 10.79 19.00 -5.86
CA TRP A 150 10.42 17.88 -6.72
C TRP A 150 11.47 16.76 -6.75
N SER A 151 12.76 17.10 -6.71
CA SER A 151 13.84 16.10 -6.63
C SER A 151 13.80 15.33 -5.31
N ASN A 152 13.52 16.01 -4.19
CA ASN A 152 13.43 15.39 -2.86
C ASN A 152 12.18 14.52 -2.72
N LEU A 153 11.04 15.00 -3.22
CA LEU A 153 9.81 14.21 -3.27
C LEU A 153 10.00 12.99 -4.17
N ASN A 154 10.63 13.14 -5.36
CA ASN A 154 10.90 12.02 -6.25
C ASN A 154 11.83 10.98 -5.60
N ALA A 155 12.86 11.39 -4.87
CA ALA A 155 13.71 10.47 -4.10
C ALA A 155 12.89 9.65 -3.08
N SER A 156 11.97 10.30 -2.38
CA SER A 156 11.04 9.62 -1.47
C SER A 156 10.09 8.69 -2.23
N MET A 157 9.52 9.13 -3.35
CA MET A 157 8.66 8.32 -4.22
C MET A 157 9.36 7.06 -4.70
N ILE A 158 10.64 7.13 -5.11
CA ILE A 158 11.44 5.94 -5.48
C ILE A 158 11.48 4.97 -4.31
N SER A 159 11.95 5.43 -3.14
CA SER A 159 12.14 4.56 -1.98
C SER A 159 10.84 3.89 -1.52
N VAL A 160 9.75 4.68 -1.42
CA VAL A 160 8.47 4.22 -0.90
C VAL A 160 7.77 3.31 -1.89
N ASN A 161 7.76 3.63 -3.18
CA ASN A 161 7.16 2.76 -4.20
C ASN A 161 7.91 1.43 -4.33
N LEU A 162 9.24 1.44 -4.32
CA LEU A 162 10.00 0.19 -4.35
C LEU A 162 9.82 -0.61 -3.06
N PHE A 163 9.70 0.04 -1.90
CA PHE A 163 9.41 -0.63 -0.64
C PHE A 163 8.02 -1.28 -0.65
N PHE A 164 6.97 -0.58 -1.07
CA PHE A 164 5.62 -1.14 -1.20
C PHE A 164 5.58 -2.26 -2.25
N GLY A 165 6.25 -2.03 -3.39
CA GLY A 165 6.33 -2.97 -4.49
C GLY A 165 7.01 -4.27 -4.11
N LEU A 166 8.28 -4.21 -3.70
CA LEU A 166 9.07 -5.39 -3.33
C LEU A 166 8.61 -5.99 -2.00
N GLY A 167 8.30 -5.15 -1.01
CA GLY A 167 7.75 -5.56 0.28
C GLY A 167 6.41 -6.27 0.12
N GLY A 168 5.60 -5.85 -0.85
CA GLY A 168 4.34 -6.49 -1.24
C GLY A 168 4.49 -7.95 -1.68
N PHE A 169 5.68 -8.40 -2.08
CA PHE A 169 5.94 -9.81 -2.40
C PHE A 169 6.41 -10.62 -1.19
N LEU A 170 6.66 -10.03 -0.02
CA LEU A 170 7.12 -10.78 1.15
C LEU A 170 5.98 -11.65 1.70
N PRO A 171 6.25 -12.91 2.10
CA PRO A 171 5.25 -13.83 2.66
C PRO A 171 4.90 -13.50 4.13
N ILE A 172 4.67 -12.22 4.43
CA ILE A 172 4.35 -11.72 5.77
C ILE A 172 2.83 -11.67 5.94
N PRO A 173 2.26 -12.18 7.04
CA PRO A 173 0.84 -12.09 7.31
C PRO A 173 0.28 -10.71 7.01
N SER A 174 -0.84 -10.66 6.30
CA SER A 174 -1.53 -9.44 5.84
C SER A 174 -0.90 -8.66 4.69
N VAL A 175 0.26 -9.07 4.17
CA VAL A 175 0.84 -8.53 2.93
C VAL A 175 0.39 -9.38 1.74
N ASP A 176 0.27 -8.78 0.55
CA ASP A 176 -0.16 -9.47 -0.67
C ASP A 176 0.66 -10.73 -0.98
N GLY A 177 1.94 -10.71 -0.62
CA GLY A 177 2.87 -11.81 -0.81
C GLY A 177 2.37 -13.13 -0.25
N VAL A 178 1.63 -13.13 0.86
CA VAL A 178 1.01 -14.36 1.39
C VAL A 178 0.04 -14.99 0.38
N VAL A 179 -0.78 -14.17 -0.28
CA VAL A 179 -1.69 -14.65 -1.32
C VAL A 179 -0.89 -15.06 -2.56
N ILE A 180 0.05 -14.23 -3.00
CA ILE A 180 0.88 -14.49 -4.18
C ILE A 180 1.60 -15.83 -4.07
N TRP A 181 2.36 -16.06 -3.00
CA TRP A 181 3.12 -17.30 -2.80
C TRP A 181 2.22 -18.52 -2.60
N ARG A 182 1.10 -18.37 -1.88
CA ARG A 182 0.10 -19.44 -1.73
C ARG A 182 -0.42 -19.89 -3.09
N GLU A 183 -0.82 -18.94 -3.94
CA GLU A 183 -1.39 -19.28 -5.25
C GLU A 183 -0.34 -19.82 -6.23
N ILE A 184 0.88 -19.28 -6.25
CA ILE A 184 1.99 -19.84 -7.05
C ILE A 184 2.24 -21.29 -6.64
N LYS A 185 2.35 -21.58 -5.34
CA LYS A 185 2.54 -22.95 -4.83
C LYS A 185 1.40 -23.87 -5.27
N ASN A 186 0.15 -23.42 -5.16
CA ASN A 186 -1.00 -24.20 -5.59
C ASN A 186 -1.03 -24.48 -7.09
N LEU A 187 -0.58 -23.54 -7.92
CA LEU A 187 -0.51 -23.70 -9.37
C LEU A 187 0.57 -24.69 -9.79
N ILE A 188 1.72 -24.68 -9.09
CA ILE A 188 2.81 -25.62 -9.34
C ILE A 188 2.42 -27.03 -8.88
N SER A 189 1.77 -27.16 -7.71
CA SER A 189 1.42 -28.46 -7.12
C SER A 189 0.24 -29.16 -7.79
N LYS A 190 -0.50 -28.47 -8.67
CA LYS A 190 -1.60 -29.02 -9.47
C LYS A 190 -1.15 -29.52 -10.85
N LYS A 191 0.14 -29.36 -11.19
CA LYS A 191 0.79 -30.05 -12.30
C LYS A 191 1.41 -31.34 -11.79
#